data_AF-A0A0F2R9Z8-F1
#
_entry.id   AF-A0A0F2R9Z8-F1
#
_cell.length_a   1.000
_cell.length_b   1.000
_cell.length_c   1.000
_cell.angle_alpha   90.00
_cell.angle_beta   90.00
_cell.angle_gamma   90.00
#
_symmetry.space_group_name_H-M   'P 1'
#
loop_
_entity.id
_entity.type
_entity.pdbx_description
1 polymer ?
#
loop_
_entity_poly.entity_id
_entity_poly.type
_entity_poly.pdbx_seq_one_letter_code
_entity_poly.pdbx_strand_id
1 'polypeptide(L)'
;AARAEALVDALMGAMTTVLGGVSALGGPETLSQPSAAKESVVLTPALVAEVKAAAEHLRDLLAAYDPAADDAAGALLEQVRGTAVEPTMASVVRHAGAFDFDDAIAALDRLANELLP
;
A
#
# COMPACT_ATOMS: atom_id res chain seq x y z
N ALA A 1 5.99 -22.14 -36.89
CA ALA A 1 4.84 -22.47 -36.03
C ALA A 1 5.29 -23.02 -34.67
N ALA A 2 5.99 -24.15 -34.63
CA ALA A 2 6.37 -24.86 -33.38
C ALA A 2 7.09 -24.04 -32.27
N ARG A 3 7.88 -23.01 -32.62
CA ARG A 3 8.57 -22.18 -31.62
C ARG A 3 7.67 -21.19 -30.89
N ALA A 4 6.58 -20.75 -31.52
CA ALA A 4 5.62 -19.85 -30.87
C ALA A 4 4.78 -20.60 -29.83
N GLU A 5 4.40 -21.85 -30.15
CA GLU A 5 3.66 -22.73 -29.24
C GLU A 5 4.49 -23.06 -27.98
N ALA A 6 5.78 -23.38 -28.12
CA ALA A 6 6.66 -23.64 -26.99
C ALA A 6 6.85 -22.41 -26.06
N LEU A 7 6.78 -21.19 -26.61
CA LEU A 7 6.89 -19.96 -25.83
C LEU A 7 5.61 -19.67 -25.04
N VAL A 8 4.46 -19.98 -25.63
CA VAL A 8 3.15 -19.86 -24.97
C VAL A 8 3.01 -20.91 -23.87
N ASP A 9 3.49 -22.13 -24.10
CA ASP A 9 3.49 -23.20 -23.09
C ASP A 9 4.38 -22.85 -21.88
N ALA A 10 5.57 -22.28 -22.14
CA ALA A 10 6.46 -21.79 -21.09
C ALA A 10 5.87 -20.60 -20.31
N LEU A 11 5.16 -19.69 -20.99
CA LEU A 11 4.48 -18.56 -20.36
C LEU A 11 3.31 -19.03 -19.48
N MET A 12 2.52 -20.01 -19.94
CA MET A 12 1.44 -20.60 -19.15
C MET A 12 1.97 -21.38 -17.94
N GLY A 13 3.09 -22.09 -18.10
CA GLY A 13 3.78 -22.75 -16.99
C GLY A 13 4.24 -21.76 -15.91
N ALA A 14 4.87 -20.65 -16.32
CA ALA A 14 5.31 -19.60 -15.40
C ALA A 14 4.12 -18.92 -14.68
N MET A 15 3.02 -18.65 -15.38
CA MET A 15 1.81 -18.09 -14.77
C MET A 15 1.14 -19.05 -13.79
N THR A 16 1.22 -20.36 -14.02
CA THR A 16 0.67 -21.37 -13.10
C THR A 16 1.49 -21.46 -11.81
N THR A 17 2.81 -21.30 -11.87
CA THR A 17 3.65 -21.23 -10.66
C THR A 17 3.39 -19.95 -9.86
N VAL A 18 3.15 -18.82 -10.53
CA VAL A 18 2.76 -17.57 -9.88
C VAL A 18 1.37 -17.69 -9.24
N LEU A 19 0.38 -18.30 -9.92
CA LEU A 19 -0.93 -18.57 -9.33
C LEU A 19 -0.89 -19.58 -8.18
N GLY A 20 -0.02 -20.60 -8.25
CA GLY A 20 0.20 -21.54 -7.15
C GLY A 20 0.80 -20.89 -5.91
N GLY A 21 1.73 -19.95 -6.10
CA GLY A 21 2.27 -19.11 -5.02
C GLY A 21 1.24 -18.15 -4.42
N VAL A 22 0.35 -17.60 -5.25
CA VAL A 22 -0.74 -16.72 -4.81
C VAL A 22 -1.88 -17.50 -4.13
N SER A 23 -2.17 -18.73 -4.55
CA SER A 23 -3.15 -19.59 -3.85
C SER A 23 -2.65 -20.07 -2.49
N ALA A 24 -1.33 -20.22 -2.29
CA ALA A 24 -0.75 -20.41 -0.96
C ALA A 24 -0.93 -19.18 -0.04
N LEU A 25 -1.19 -18.00 -0.62
CA LEU A 25 -1.54 -16.76 0.07
C LEU A 25 -3.08 -16.55 0.17
N GLY A 26 -3.90 -17.47 -0.37
CA GLY A 26 -5.32 -17.23 -0.68
C GLY A 26 -6.37 -18.21 -0.12
N GLY A 27 -6.01 -19.13 0.78
CA GLY A 27 -6.93 -19.90 1.66
C GLY A 27 -7.59 -21.16 1.06
N PRO A 28 -8.48 -21.90 1.76
CA PRO A 28 -8.66 -22.07 3.21
C PRO A 28 -8.75 -23.56 3.63
N GLU A 29 -7.92 -24.04 4.54
CA GLU A 29 -8.28 -25.17 5.41
C GLU A 29 -7.69 -24.96 6.80
N THR A 30 -8.51 -24.46 7.72
CA THR A 30 -8.84 -25.19 8.96
C THR A 30 -10.08 -24.55 9.56
N LEU A 31 -11.16 -25.32 9.58
CA LEU A 31 -12.30 -25.12 10.48
C LEU A 31 -11.81 -25.23 11.93
N SER A 32 -11.25 -24.14 12.46
CA SER A 32 -11.07 -23.83 13.87
C SER A 32 -10.47 -22.42 13.93
N GLN A 33 -11.27 -21.45 14.40
CA GLN A 33 -10.72 -20.18 14.88
C GLN A 33 -9.53 -20.49 15.80
N PRO A 34 -8.41 -19.82 15.57
CA PRO A 34 -8.17 -18.60 16.31
C PRO A 34 -8.53 -17.44 15.38
N SER A 35 -9.25 -16.47 15.93
CA SER A 35 -9.25 -15.13 15.37
C SER A 35 -7.80 -14.77 15.09
N ALA A 36 -7.39 -14.74 13.82
CA ALA A 36 -6.15 -14.11 13.43
C ALA A 36 -6.39 -12.65 13.77
N ALA A 37 -6.07 -12.31 15.02
CA ALA A 37 -5.94 -10.94 15.45
C ALA A 37 -5.13 -10.29 14.35
N LYS A 38 -5.73 -9.34 13.65
CA LYS A 38 -5.00 -8.40 12.80
C LYS A 38 -3.74 -8.09 13.59
N GLU A 39 -2.59 -8.61 13.16
CA GLU A 39 -1.31 -8.23 13.73
C GLU A 39 -1.27 -6.73 13.45
N SER A 40 -1.71 -5.97 14.43
CA SER A 40 -1.76 -4.53 14.37
C SER A 40 -0.29 -4.20 14.30
N VAL A 41 0.15 -3.80 13.11
CA VAL A 41 1.54 -3.47 12.86
C VAL A 41 1.83 -2.35 13.86
N VAL A 42 2.60 -2.69 14.89
CA VAL A 42 2.96 -1.73 15.93
C VAL A 42 3.85 -0.72 15.24
N LEU A 43 3.44 0.54 15.26
CA LEU A 43 4.24 1.65 14.77
C LEU A 43 5.55 1.68 15.56
N THR A 44 6.60 1.11 14.98
CA THR A 44 7.94 1.20 15.55
C THR A 44 8.45 2.63 15.36
N PRO A 45 9.32 3.15 16.24
CA PRO A 45 9.86 4.49 16.07
C PRO A 45 10.66 4.67 14.77
N ALA A 46 11.23 3.58 14.22
CA ALA A 46 11.85 3.60 12.90
C ALA A 46 10.82 3.79 11.78
N LEU A 47 9.73 3.01 11.80
CA LEU A 47 8.63 3.14 10.83
C LEU A 47 7.98 4.53 10.90
N VAL A 48 7.80 5.09 12.09
CA VAL A 48 7.27 6.46 12.27
C VAL A 48 8.20 7.50 11.62
N ALA A 49 9.52 7.37 11.78
CA ALA A 49 10.48 8.28 11.15
C ALA A 49 10.47 8.16 9.62
N GLU A 50 10.37 6.94 9.09
CA GLU A 50 10.26 6.70 7.64
C GLU A 50 8.95 7.27 7.07
N VAL A 51 7.82 7.01 7.72
CA VAL A 51 6.51 7.53 7.31
C VAL A 51 6.49 9.05 7.39
N LYS A 52 7.14 9.66 8.39
CA LYS A 52 7.26 11.11 8.49
C LYS A 52 8.06 11.71 7.33
N ALA A 53 9.22 11.14 7.01
CA ALA A 53 10.05 11.62 5.91
C ALA A 53 9.32 11.48 4.56
N ALA A 54 8.62 10.37 4.35
CA ALA A 54 7.86 10.14 3.13
C ALA A 54 6.57 10.99 3.07
N ALA A 55 5.95 11.31 4.22
CA ALA A 55 4.87 12.29 4.31
C ALA A 55 5.36 13.71 3.98
N GLU A 56 6.54 14.13 4.44
CA GLU A 56 7.13 15.42 4.05
C GLU A 56 7.38 15.49 2.53
N HIS A 57 7.93 14.42 1.95
CA HIS A 57 8.12 14.34 0.50
C HIS A 57 6.79 14.39 -0.27
N LEU A 58 5.78 13.66 0.19
CA LEU A 58 4.45 13.67 -0.39
C LEU A 58 3.82 15.07 -0.30
N ARG A 59 4.01 15.78 0.81
CA ARG A 59 3.53 17.16 0.97
C ARG A 59 4.13 18.09 -0.08
N ASP A 60 5.43 17.98 -0.36
CA ASP A 60 6.10 18.78 -1.39
C ASP A 60 5.53 18.47 -2.79
N LEU A 61 5.28 17.19 -3.10
CA LEU A 61 4.66 16.78 -4.37
C LEU A 61 3.22 17.32 -4.51
N LEU A 62 2.41 17.21 -3.46
CA LEU A 62 1.05 17.73 -3.44
C LEU A 62 1.04 19.26 -3.58
N ALA A 63 1.96 19.97 -2.92
CA ALA A 63 2.09 21.43 -3.03
C ALA A 63 2.58 21.88 -4.42
N ALA A 64 3.34 21.03 -5.12
CA ALA A 64 3.76 21.25 -6.50
C ALA A 64 2.69 20.85 -7.54
N TYR A 65 1.52 20.33 -7.11
CA TYR A 65 0.50 19.75 -7.98
C TYR A 65 1.07 18.64 -8.88
N ASP A 66 2.05 17.90 -8.35
CA ASP A 66 2.76 16.87 -9.10
C ASP A 66 1.91 15.59 -9.19
N PRO A 67 1.68 15.03 -10.40
CA PRO A 67 0.92 13.79 -10.55
C PRO A 67 1.61 12.58 -9.89
N ALA A 68 2.91 12.62 -9.63
CA ALA A 68 3.61 11.58 -8.87
C ALA A 68 3.17 11.50 -7.40
N ALA A 69 2.38 12.45 -6.91
CA ALA A 69 1.82 12.40 -5.58
C ALA A 69 0.89 11.20 -5.36
N ASP A 70 0.18 10.73 -6.39
CA ASP A 70 -0.69 9.55 -6.29
C ASP A 70 0.14 8.27 -6.05
N ASP A 71 1.18 8.05 -6.85
CA ASP A 71 2.11 6.94 -6.70
C ASP A 71 2.82 6.97 -5.33
N ALA A 72 3.28 8.16 -4.91
CA ALA A 72 3.93 8.35 -3.62
C ALA A 72 2.97 8.08 -2.45
N ALA A 73 1.72 8.54 -2.55
CA ALA A 73 0.69 8.25 -1.55
C ALA A 73 0.37 6.75 -1.51
N GLY A 74 0.27 6.08 -2.66
CA GLY A 74 0.06 4.64 -2.76
C GLY A 74 1.17 3.83 -2.10
N ALA A 75 2.43 4.20 -2.36
CA ALA A 75 3.59 3.57 -1.72
C ALA A 75 3.56 3.74 -0.18
N LEU A 76 3.21 4.94 0.30
CA LEU A 76 3.08 5.18 1.74
C LEU A 76 1.95 4.35 2.36
N LEU A 77 0.81 4.21 1.67
CA LEU A 77 -0.33 3.41 2.14
C LEU A 77 0.05 1.93 2.31
N GLU A 78 0.81 1.36 1.38
CA GLU A 78 1.33 -0.01 1.53
C GLU A 78 2.26 -0.14 2.74
N GLN A 79 3.06 0.89 3.03
CA GLN A 79 3.99 0.91 4.17
C GLN A 79 3.28 1.02 5.52
N VAL A 80 2.15 1.71 5.58
CA VAL A 80 1.34 1.86 6.81
C VAL A 80 0.17 0.88 6.91
N ARG A 81 0.05 -0.07 5.97
CA ARG A 81 -1.03 -1.07 5.96
C ARG A 81 -1.01 -1.90 7.24
N GLY A 82 -2.18 -2.09 7.85
CA GLY A 82 -2.34 -2.81 9.10
C GLY A 82 -1.99 -2.00 10.36
N THR A 83 -1.63 -0.71 10.21
CA THR A 83 -1.44 0.22 11.33
C THR A 83 -2.72 0.99 11.65
N ALA A 84 -2.74 1.72 12.77
CA ALA A 84 -3.85 2.59 13.14
C ALA A 84 -4.05 3.79 12.18
N VAL A 85 -3.04 4.14 11.40
CA VAL A 85 -3.04 5.32 10.52
C VAL A 85 -3.37 5.00 9.06
N GLU A 86 -3.56 3.72 8.73
CA GLU A 86 -4.03 3.24 7.42
C GLU A 86 -5.29 3.97 6.89
N PRO A 87 -6.39 4.14 7.66
CA PRO A 87 -7.60 4.77 7.13
C PRO A 87 -7.37 6.24 6.74
N THR A 88 -6.55 6.96 7.52
CA THR A 88 -6.18 8.34 7.21
C THR A 88 -5.33 8.38 5.95
N MET A 89 -4.38 7.46 5.79
CA MET A 89 -3.55 7.39 4.58
C MET A 89 -4.34 6.97 3.34
N ALA A 90 -5.31 6.07 3.47
CA ALA A 90 -6.22 5.71 2.37
C ALA A 90 -7.05 6.93 1.90
N SER A 91 -7.39 7.84 2.82
CA SER A 91 -8.02 9.12 2.46
C SER A 91 -7.07 10.01 1.66
N VAL A 92 -5.79 10.08 2.02
CA VAL A 92 -4.77 10.85 1.28
C VAL A 92 -4.64 10.32 -0.15
N VAL A 93 -4.51 9.00 -0.34
CA VAL A 93 -4.45 8.37 -1.67
C VAL A 93 -5.69 8.71 -2.50
N ARG A 94 -6.88 8.59 -1.91
CA ARG A 94 -8.13 8.90 -2.60
C ARG A 94 -8.16 10.34 -3.11
N HIS A 95 -7.74 11.31 -2.30
CA HIS A 95 -7.71 12.72 -2.68
C HIS A 95 -6.61 13.02 -3.70
N ALA A 96 -5.42 12.42 -3.53
CA ALA A 96 -4.32 12.53 -4.49
C ALA A 96 -4.71 12.00 -5.89
N GLY A 97 -5.31 10.81 -5.96
CA GLY A 97 -5.79 10.22 -7.22
C GLY A 97 -6.99 10.93 -7.84
N ALA A 98 -7.74 11.70 -7.05
CA ALA A 98 -8.80 12.59 -7.53
C ALA A 98 -8.29 13.98 -7.94
N PHE A 99 -6.98 14.26 -7.82
CA PHE A 99 -6.36 15.58 -8.01
C PHE A 99 -6.89 16.65 -7.02
N ASP A 100 -7.47 16.23 -5.90
CA ASP A 100 -7.90 17.08 -4.78
C ASP A 100 -6.72 17.33 -3.83
N PHE A 101 -5.68 18.01 -4.33
CA PHE A 101 -4.40 18.15 -3.63
C PHE A 101 -4.52 18.88 -2.28
N ASP A 102 -5.39 19.87 -2.16
CA ASP A 102 -5.65 20.59 -0.91
C ASP A 102 -6.25 19.67 0.18
N ASP A 103 -7.21 18.82 -0.20
CA ASP A 103 -7.80 17.83 0.70
C ASP A 103 -6.82 16.71 1.04
N ALA A 104 -5.95 16.32 0.09
CA ALA A 104 -4.86 15.38 0.33
C ALA A 104 -3.87 15.92 1.38
N ILE A 105 -3.49 17.20 1.29
CA ILE A 105 -2.63 17.88 2.28
C ILE A 105 -3.34 17.92 3.64
N ALA A 106 -4.62 18.27 3.70
CA ALA A 106 -5.38 18.30 4.94
C ALA A 106 -5.48 16.91 5.61
N ALA A 107 -5.64 15.85 4.83
CA ALA A 107 -5.61 14.48 5.32
C ALA A 107 -4.20 14.07 5.80
N LEU A 108 -3.15 14.53 5.13
CA LEU A 108 -1.76 14.28 5.50
C LEU A 108 -1.37 15.01 6.80
N ASP A 109 -1.85 16.23 7.02
CA ASP A 109 -1.67 16.96 8.30
C ASP A 109 -2.38 16.25 9.46
N ARG A 110 -3.52 15.59 9.22
CA ARG A 110 -4.14 14.71 10.23
C ARG A 110 -3.26 13.50 10.53
N LEU A 111 -2.72 12.85 9.50
CA LEU A 111 -1.80 11.72 9.64
C LEU A 111 -0.59 12.09 10.51
N ALA A 112 0.01 13.26 10.28
CA ALA A 112 1.15 13.75 11.06
C ALA A 112 0.81 13.96 12.55
N ASN A 113 -0.40 14.45 12.85
CA ASN A 113 -0.89 14.58 14.23
C ASN A 113 -1.18 13.22 14.88
N GLU A 114 -1.57 12.20 14.12
CA GLU A 114 -1.79 10.84 14.64
C GLU A 114 -0.47 10.09 14.90
N LEU A 115 0.60 10.45 14.20
CA LEU A 115 1.93 9.86 14.35
C LEU A 115 2.76 10.50 15.48
N LEU A 116 2.38 11.68 15.96
CA LEU A 116 3.03 12.42 17.05
C LEU A 116 2.09 12.48 18.27
N PRO A 117 2.19 11.55 19.24
CA PRO A 117 1.41 11.61 20.48
C PRO A 117 1.79 12.80 21.38
#